data_AF-A0A9D7GIY7-F1
#
_entry.id   AF-A0A9D7GIY7-F1
#
_cell.length_a   1.000
_cell.length_b   1.000
_cell.length_c   1.000
_cell.angle_alpha   90.00
_cell.angle_beta   90.00
_cell.angle_gamma   90.00
#
_symmetry.space_group_name_H-M   'P 1'
#
loop_
_entity.id
_entity.type
_entity.pdbx_description
1 polymer ?
#
loop_
_entity_poly.entity_id
_entity_poly.type
_entity_poly.pdbx_seq_one_letter_code
_entity_poly.pdbx_strand_id
1 'polypeptide(L)'
;MVIWSVVSLGQEFDWVKSVLRIIAVAVLSYPATYASRESAKHRKLENFNRKLELELSSIDAFIELLPDEKKQVIKEKLAEKYFGSTIESFEDTDLKSDKDFSLQGIERLFKAIEPIWK
;
A
#
# COMPACT_ATOMS: atom_id res chain seq x y z
N MET A 1 23.33 18.80 -5.06
CA MET A 1 22.82 19.97 -5.83
C MET A 1 21.60 20.65 -5.19
N VAL A 2 20.74 19.94 -4.45
CA VAL A 2 19.54 20.55 -3.80
C VAL A 2 19.87 21.34 -2.53
N ILE A 3 20.91 20.91 -1.80
CA ILE A 3 21.30 21.48 -0.49
C ILE A 3 21.73 22.96 -0.63
N TRP A 4 22.39 23.33 -1.72
CA TRP A 4 22.84 24.70 -1.97
C TRP A 4 21.67 25.65 -2.31
N SER A 5 20.60 25.13 -2.93
CA SER A 5 19.38 25.90 -3.21
C SER A 5 18.53 26.21 -1.98
N VAL A 6 18.69 25.46 -0.89
CA VAL A 6 17.98 25.73 0.38
C VAL A 6 18.66 26.86 1.15
N VAL A 7 19.99 26.95 1.08
CA VAL A 7 20.78 27.99 1.78
C VAL A 7 20.64 29.37 1.11
N SER A 8 20.43 29.43 -0.21
CA SER A 8 20.23 30.70 -0.94
C SER A 8 18.86 31.36 -0.72
N LEU A 9 17.92 30.73 0.00
CA LEU A 9 16.58 31.26 0.28
C LEU A 9 16.58 32.53 1.15
N GLY A 10 17.67 32.77 1.89
CA GLY A 10 17.75 33.87 2.86
C GLY A 10 18.17 35.24 2.32
N GLN A 11 18.45 35.38 1.02
CA GLN A 11 18.96 36.64 0.45
C GLN A 11 17.97 37.31 -0.53
N GLU A 12 17.16 36.54 -1.27
CA GLU A 12 16.05 37.03 -2.11
C GLU A 12 14.90 36.01 -2.08
N PHE A 13 13.99 36.15 -1.11
CA PHE A 13 12.81 35.27 -1.01
C PHE A 13 11.76 35.64 -2.06
N ASP A 14 11.77 34.90 -3.17
CA ASP A 14 10.78 35.02 -4.24
C ASP A 14 9.61 34.06 -3.96
N TRP A 15 8.52 34.62 -3.42
CA TRP A 15 7.32 33.85 -3.06
C TRP A 15 6.67 33.20 -4.28
N VAL A 16 6.77 33.82 -5.47
CA VAL A 16 6.20 33.30 -6.73
C VAL A 16 6.95 32.04 -7.16
N LYS A 17 8.30 32.07 -7.16
CA LYS A 17 9.12 30.88 -7.45
C LYS A 17 8.87 29.75 -6.46
N SER A 18 8.62 30.09 -5.20
CA SER A 18 8.33 29.11 -4.14
C SER A 18 6.98 28.41 -4.37
N VAL A 19 5.93 29.17 -4.69
CA VAL A 19 4.61 28.61 -5.04
C VAL A 19 4.70 27.72 -6.29
N LEU A 20 5.41 28.14 -7.33
CA LEU A 20 5.58 27.34 -8.55
C LEU A 20 6.25 25.98 -8.26
N ARG A 21 7.24 25.94 -7.36
CA ARG A 21 7.88 24.69 -6.93
C ARG A 21 6.91 23.75 -6.21
N ILE A 22 6.06 24.29 -5.33
CA ILE A 22 5.04 23.50 -4.63
C ILE A 22 4.07 22.88 -5.65
N ILE A 23 3.62 23.65 -6.64
CA ILE A 23 2.75 23.16 -7.71
C ILE A 23 3.46 22.07 -8.53
N ALA A 24 4.72 22.27 -8.90
CA ALA A 24 5.49 21.27 -9.64
C ALA A 24 5.64 19.95 -8.86
N VAL A 25 5.90 20.03 -7.56
CA VAL A 25 5.94 18.86 -6.67
C VAL A 25 4.57 18.17 -6.60
N ALA A 26 3.48 18.95 -6.48
CA ALA A 26 2.12 18.40 -6.46
C ALA A 26 1.79 17.65 -7.76
N VAL A 27 2.13 18.22 -8.92
CA VAL A 27 1.92 17.56 -10.23
C VAL A 27 2.72 16.26 -10.33
N LEU A 28 3.99 16.26 -9.91
CA LEU A 28 4.84 15.06 -9.93
C LEU A 28 4.40 14.02 -8.90
N SER A 29 3.74 14.43 -7.82
CA SER A 29 3.28 13.52 -6.77
C SER A 29 2.19 12.55 -7.26
N TYR A 30 1.36 12.96 -8.22
CA TYR A 30 0.28 12.10 -8.74
C TYR A 30 0.78 10.83 -9.44
N PRO A 31 1.65 10.90 -10.48
CA PRO A 31 2.20 9.68 -11.10
C PRO A 31 3.13 8.91 -10.15
N ALA A 32 3.86 9.61 -9.26
CA ALA A 32 4.74 8.95 -8.29
C ALA A 32 3.95 8.10 -7.27
N THR A 33 2.85 8.64 -6.74
CA THR A 33 1.98 7.89 -5.83
C THR A 33 1.30 6.74 -6.54
N TYR A 34 0.80 6.93 -7.76
CA TYR A 34 0.23 5.84 -8.54
C TYR A 34 1.22 4.70 -8.78
N ALA A 35 2.43 5.01 -9.27
CA ALA A 35 3.47 4.01 -9.51
C ALA A 35 3.90 3.28 -8.22
N SER A 36 3.99 4.01 -7.10
CA SER A 36 4.27 3.42 -5.79
C SER A 36 3.18 2.42 -5.39
N ARG A 37 1.91 2.75 -5.62
CA ARG A 37 0.77 1.87 -5.29
C ARG A 37 0.76 0.62 -6.16
N GLU A 38 0.93 0.79 -7.47
CA GLU A 38 0.93 -0.34 -8.40
C GLU A 38 2.11 -1.29 -8.11
N SER A 39 3.29 -0.74 -7.81
CA SER A 39 4.45 -1.54 -7.38
C SER A 39 4.17 -2.34 -6.10
N ALA A 40 3.59 -1.70 -5.08
CA ALA A 40 3.24 -2.37 -3.84
C ALA A 40 2.20 -3.47 -4.04
N LYS A 41 1.18 -3.21 -4.87
CA LYS A 41 0.13 -4.18 -5.25
C LYS A 41 0.74 -5.42 -5.90
N HIS A 42 1.57 -5.24 -6.92
CA HIS A 42 2.21 -6.37 -7.61
C HIS A 42 3.10 -7.19 -6.67
N ARG A 43 3.91 -6.53 -5.82
CA ARG A 43 4.75 -7.23 -4.84
C ARG A 43 3.94 -8.00 -3.80
N LYS A 44 2.80 -7.46 -3.37
CA LYS A 44 1.90 -8.14 -2.42
C LYS A 44 1.28 -9.38 -3.06
N LEU A 45 0.81 -9.26 -4.29
CA LEU A 45 0.21 -10.37 -5.04
C LEU A 45 1.22 -11.48 -5.35
N GLU A 46 2.43 -11.11 -5.79
CA GLU A 46 3.52 -12.07 -6.03
C GLU A 46 3.88 -12.84 -4.74
N ASN A 47 4.08 -12.12 -3.64
CA ASN A 47 4.38 -12.74 -2.35
C ASN A 47 3.26 -13.65 -1.87
N PHE A 48 2.02 -13.26 -2.10
CA PHE A 48 0.86 -14.07 -1.75
C PHE A 48 0.83 -15.37 -2.56
N ASN A 49 0.91 -15.28 -3.89
CA ASN A 49 0.91 -16.45 -4.77
C ASN A 49 2.07 -17.40 -4.48
N ARG A 50 3.27 -16.86 -4.26
CA ARG A 50 4.45 -17.66 -3.89
C ARG A 50 4.26 -18.37 -2.56
N LYS A 51 3.66 -17.71 -1.56
CA LYS A 51 3.34 -18.36 -0.28
C LYS A 51 2.31 -19.46 -0.47
N LEU A 52 1.25 -19.21 -1.25
CA LEU A 52 0.26 -20.23 -1.57
C LEU A 52 0.87 -21.45 -2.27
N GLU A 53 1.75 -21.24 -3.24
CA GLU A 53 2.45 -22.32 -3.94
C GLU A 53 3.26 -23.18 -2.96
N LEU A 54 4.00 -22.54 -2.05
CA LEU A 54 4.77 -23.23 -1.01
C LEU A 54 3.85 -23.98 -0.02
N GLU A 55 2.74 -23.36 0.41
CA GLU A 55 1.78 -24.00 1.31
C GLU A 55 1.12 -25.21 0.65
N LEU A 56 0.65 -25.08 -0.59
CA LEU A 56 -0.01 -26.16 -1.33
C LEU A 56 0.94 -27.31 -1.67
N SER A 57 2.20 -27.02 -1.96
CA SER A 57 3.20 -28.07 -2.24
C SER A 57 3.71 -28.76 -0.97
N SER A 58 3.74 -28.06 0.17
CA SER A 58 4.24 -28.62 1.43
C SER A 58 3.18 -29.26 2.32
N ILE A 59 1.89 -28.99 2.09
CA ILE A 59 0.81 -29.43 2.98
C ILE A 59 0.80 -30.96 3.16
N ASP A 60 1.08 -31.73 2.11
CA ASP A 60 1.10 -33.19 2.16
C ASP A 60 2.16 -33.72 3.15
N ALA A 61 3.35 -33.10 3.17
CA ALA A 61 4.40 -33.44 4.12
C ALA A 61 4.01 -33.09 5.57
N PHE A 62 3.29 -31.99 5.77
CA PHE A 62 2.85 -31.55 7.11
C PHE A 62 1.77 -32.47 7.73
N ILE A 63 0.93 -33.09 6.89
CA ILE A 63 -0.18 -33.93 7.35
C ILE A 63 0.11 -35.43 7.26
N GLU A 64 1.30 -35.84 6.82
CA GLU A 64 1.65 -37.23 6.54
C GLU A 64 1.43 -38.17 7.74
N LEU A 65 1.79 -37.70 8.95
CA LEU A 65 1.69 -38.44 10.20
C LEU A 65 0.26 -38.54 10.76
N LEU A 66 -0.71 -37.85 10.16
CA LEU A 66 -2.09 -37.88 10.63
C LEU A 66 -2.84 -39.12 10.09
N PRO A 67 -3.93 -39.55 10.75
CA PRO A 67 -4.86 -40.51 10.16
C PRO A 67 -5.48 -39.98 8.86
N ASP A 68 -5.76 -40.85 7.89
CA ASP A 68 -6.23 -40.44 6.55
C ASP A 68 -7.53 -39.64 6.57
N GLU A 69 -8.42 -39.96 7.52
CA GLU A 69 -9.68 -39.24 7.74
C GLU A 69 -9.44 -37.76 8.09
N LYS A 70 -8.40 -37.47 8.90
CA LYS A 70 -8.02 -36.10 9.24
C LYS A 70 -7.33 -35.39 8.08
N LYS A 71 -6.55 -36.11 7.27
CA LYS A 71 -5.93 -35.53 6.06
C LYS A 71 -6.99 -35.02 5.09
N GLN A 72 -8.04 -35.82 4.86
CA GLN A 72 -9.12 -35.47 3.94
C GLN A 72 -9.87 -34.20 4.39
N VAL A 73 -10.19 -34.10 5.69
CA VAL A 73 -10.84 -32.92 6.27
C VAL A 73 -9.98 -31.66 6.12
N ILE A 74 -8.66 -31.77 6.29
CA ILE A 74 -7.74 -30.63 6.11
C ILE A 74 -7.70 -30.19 4.64
N LYS A 75 -7.61 -31.13 3.70
CA LYS A 75 -7.61 -30.85 2.26
C LYS A 75 -8.90 -30.17 1.80
N GLU A 76 -10.05 -30.64 2.28
CA GLU A 76 -11.36 -30.04 1.99
C GLU A 76 -11.43 -28.58 2.46
N LYS A 77 -11.02 -28.30 3.70
CA LYS A 77 -10.97 -26.92 4.23
C LYS A 77 -10.01 -26.02 3.46
N LEU A 78 -8.85 -26.54 3.06
CA LEU A 78 -7.91 -25.78 2.23
C LEU A 78 -8.50 -25.46 0.86
N ALA A 79 -9.16 -26.44 0.24
CA ALA A 79 -9.79 -26.27 -1.05
C ALA A 79 -10.87 -25.18 -1.00
N GLU A 80 -11.76 -25.23 0.01
CA GLU A 80 -12.80 -24.23 0.21
C GLU A 80 -12.22 -22.82 0.42
N LYS A 81 -11.20 -22.70 1.27
CA LYS A 81 -10.54 -21.42 1.58
C LYS A 81 -9.89 -20.79 0.34
N TYR A 82 -9.13 -21.58 -0.43
CA TYR A 82 -8.29 -21.02 -1.49
C TYR A 82 -8.97 -20.97 -2.87
N PHE A 83 -9.88 -21.90 -3.20
CA PHE A 83 -10.50 -21.95 -4.53
C PHE A 83 -11.80 -21.15 -4.68
N GLY A 84 -12.34 -20.55 -3.60
CA GLY A 84 -13.65 -19.86 -3.65
C GLY A 84 -13.70 -18.39 -3.21
N SER A 85 -12.71 -17.86 -2.48
CA SER A 85 -12.87 -16.59 -1.73
C SER A 85 -11.72 -15.59 -1.84
N THR A 86 -10.58 -15.99 -2.39
CA THR A 86 -9.32 -15.29 -2.14
C THR A 86 -9.08 -14.09 -3.05
N ILE A 87 -9.61 -14.06 -4.27
CA ILE A 87 -9.25 -13.00 -5.25
C ILE A 87 -9.96 -11.68 -4.96
N GLU A 88 -11.20 -11.70 -4.47
CA GLU A 88 -12.01 -10.48 -4.28
C GLU A 88 -11.58 -9.63 -3.06
N SER A 89 -10.98 -10.23 -2.03
CA SER A 89 -10.64 -9.52 -0.79
C SER A 89 -9.42 -8.61 -0.88
N PHE A 90 -8.48 -8.86 -1.80
CA PHE A 90 -7.23 -8.10 -1.88
C PHE A 90 -7.42 -6.70 -2.47
N GLU A 91 -8.31 -6.55 -3.46
CA GLU A 91 -8.49 -5.29 -4.18
C GLU A 91 -9.33 -4.29 -3.37
N ASP A 92 -10.37 -4.77 -2.70
CA ASP A 92 -11.34 -3.90 -2.04
C ASP A 92 -10.86 -3.37 -0.68
N THR A 93 -10.00 -4.13 0.01
CA THR A 93 -9.44 -3.75 1.33
C THR A 93 -8.36 -2.68 1.22
N ASP A 94 -7.45 -2.80 0.23
CA ASP A 94 -6.35 -1.85 0.05
C ASP A 94 -6.87 -0.48 -0.45
N LEU A 95 -7.93 -0.46 -1.27
CA LEU A 95 -8.55 0.78 -1.75
C LEU A 95 -9.28 1.57 -0.66
N LYS A 96 -9.90 0.88 0.31
CA LYS A 96 -10.62 1.50 1.43
C LYS A 96 -9.64 2.08 2.47
N SER A 97 -8.68 1.28 2.91
CA SER A 97 -7.68 1.69 3.91
C SER A 97 -6.88 2.93 3.48
N ASP A 98 -6.55 3.03 2.19
CA ASP A 98 -5.74 4.13 1.67
C ASP A 98 -6.53 5.44 1.54
N LYS A 99 -7.83 5.35 1.17
CA LYS A 99 -8.75 6.50 1.17
C LYS A 99 -8.93 7.05 2.58
N ASP A 100 -9.13 6.17 3.57
CA ASP A 100 -9.29 6.58 4.97
C ASP A 100 -8.03 7.26 5.52
N PHE A 101 -6.84 6.72 5.20
CA PHE A 101 -5.56 7.32 5.59
C PHE A 101 -5.35 8.70 4.92
N SER A 102 -5.66 8.83 3.64
CA SER A 102 -5.55 10.10 2.91
C SER A 102 -6.49 11.17 3.48
N LEU A 103 -7.74 10.82 3.79
CA LEU A 103 -8.71 11.75 4.37
C LEU A 103 -8.25 12.23 5.74
N GLN A 104 -7.77 11.33 6.60
CA GLN A 104 -7.22 11.68 7.90
C GLN A 104 -6.00 12.60 7.79
N GLY A 105 -5.12 12.38 6.81
CA GLY A 105 -3.97 13.25 6.55
C GLY A 105 -4.38 14.67 6.17
N ILE A 106 -5.35 14.79 5.27
CA ILE A 106 -5.90 16.09 4.84
C ILE A 106 -6.60 16.80 6.01
N GLU A 107 -7.39 16.09 6.81
CA GLU A 107 -8.04 16.66 8.00
C GLU A 107 -7.03 17.22 9.00
N ARG A 108 -5.91 16.53 9.23
CA ARG A 108 -4.85 17.01 10.12
C ARG A 108 -4.18 18.27 9.59
N LEU A 109 -3.97 18.35 8.27
CA LEU A 109 -3.42 19.56 7.62
C LEU A 109 -4.39 20.74 7.73
N PHE A 110 -5.69 20.52 7.48
CA PHE A 110 -6.70 21.56 7.66
C PHE A 110 -6.78 22.05 9.11
N LYS A 111 -6.83 21.13 10.08
CA LYS A 111 -6.82 21.48 11.52
C LYS A 111 -5.56 22.25 11.94
N ALA A 112 -4.41 21.95 11.33
CA ALA A 112 -3.16 22.66 11.62
C ALA A 112 -3.12 24.07 11.00
N ILE A 113 -3.86 24.32 9.92
CA ILE A 113 -3.92 25.62 9.22
C ILE A 113 -5.04 26.51 9.75
N GLU A 114 -6.12 25.92 10.29
CA GLU A 114 -7.22 26.64 10.98
C GLU A 114 -6.76 27.75 11.95
N PRO A 115 -5.74 27.56 12.82
CA PRO A 115 -5.28 28.62 13.73
C PRO A 115 -4.56 29.80 13.04
N ILE A 116 -4.24 29.71 11.75
CA ILE A 116 -3.54 30.77 11.00
C ILE A 116 -4.54 31.82 10.47
N TRP A 117 -5.82 31.46 10.34
CA TRP A 117 -6.87 32.30 9.78
C TRP A 117 -7.76 33.00 10.83
N LYS A 118 -7.53 32.72 12.12
CA LYS A 118 -8.25 33.28 13.26
C LYS A 118 -7.31 34.12 14.12
#